data_AF-A0AA41N6Q4-F1
#
_entry.id   AF-A0AA41N6Q4-F1
#
_cell.length_a   1.000
_cell.length_b   1.000
_cell.length_c   1.000
_cell.angle_alpha   90.00
_cell.angle_beta   90.00
_cell.angle_gamma   90.00
#
_symmetry.space_group_name_H-M   'P 1'
#
loop_
_entity.id
_entity.type
_entity.pdbx_description
1 polymer ?
#
loop_
_entity_poly.entity_id
_entity_poly.type
_entity_poly.pdbx_seq_one_letter_code
_entity_poly.pdbx_strand_id
1 'polypeptide(L)'
;MPRIGYGSNKKTKHTLPSGFQKFLVHNVKQLEVLLMCNRSYWTEFTHNVSSKNYKAIAERAAQLAIRVTNPNARLRRKIIQ
;
A
#
# COMPACT_ATOMS: atom_id res chain seq x y z
N MET A 1 13.64 -26.18 14.02
CA MET A 1 12.22 -26.52 13.77
C MET A 1 11.34 -25.40 14.31
N PRO A 2 10.42 -24.82 13.51
CA PRO A 2 9.51 -23.78 13.98
C PRO A 2 8.56 -24.33 15.07
N ARG A 3 8.25 -23.50 16.07
CA ARG A 3 7.48 -23.82 17.29
C ARG A 3 6.53 -22.66 17.63
N ILE A 4 5.47 -22.95 18.38
CA ILE A 4 4.46 -21.97 18.81
C ILE A 4 5.07 -20.76 19.55
N GLY A 5 6.18 -20.96 20.27
CA GLY A 5 6.88 -19.92 21.03
C GLY A 5 7.57 -18.85 20.18
N TYR A 6 7.73 -19.03 18.86
CA TYR A 6 8.28 -18.01 17.96
C TYR A 6 7.20 -17.06 17.41
N GLY A 7 5.95 -17.18 17.85
CA GLY A 7 4.86 -16.31 17.41
C GLY A 7 5.12 -14.85 17.75
N SER A 8 5.07 -13.96 16.77
CA SER A 8 5.15 -12.51 17.00
C SER A 8 3.96 -12.01 17.81
N ASN A 9 4.17 -10.93 18.59
CA ASN A 9 3.13 -10.28 19.38
C ASN A 9 1.92 -9.91 18.49
N LYS A 10 0.70 -10.23 18.94
CA LYS A 10 -0.55 -9.98 18.19
C LYS A 10 -0.70 -8.51 17.78
N LYS A 11 -0.24 -7.56 18.60
CA LYS A 11 -0.37 -6.11 18.33
C LYS A 11 0.55 -5.63 17.20
N THR A 12 1.72 -6.25 17.04
CA THR A 12 2.75 -5.86 16.06
C THR A 12 2.91 -6.88 14.95
N LYS A 13 2.03 -7.88 14.89
CA LYS A 13 2.04 -8.85 13.80
C LYS A 13 1.62 -8.13 12.52
N HIS A 14 2.31 -8.41 11.42
CA HIS A 14 2.03 -7.86 10.08
C HIS A 14 2.23 -6.34 9.92
N THR A 15 2.86 -5.66 10.89
CA THR A 15 3.26 -4.25 10.73
C THR A 15 4.58 -4.15 9.97
N LEU A 16 4.68 -3.17 9.07
CA LEU A 16 5.92 -2.76 8.44
C LEU A 16 6.84 -2.07 9.45
N PRO A 17 8.16 -1.97 9.16
CA PRO A 17 9.10 -1.18 9.96
C PRO A 17 8.70 0.29 10.11
N SER A 18 7.88 0.82 9.19
CA SER A 18 7.33 2.18 9.26
C SER A 18 6.21 2.35 10.29
N GLY A 19 5.77 1.27 10.94
CA GLY A 19 4.69 1.28 11.93
C GLY A 19 3.27 1.12 11.34
N PHE A 20 3.14 1.02 10.02
CA PHE A 20 1.87 0.83 9.32
C PHE A 20 1.64 -0.62 8.94
N GLN A 21 0.40 -1.03 8.73
CA GLN A 21 0.06 -2.33 8.13
C GLN A 21 -0.15 -2.17 6.62
N LYS A 22 0.25 -3.16 5.84
CA LYS A 22 0.00 -3.15 4.39
C LYS A 22 -1.41 -3.61 4.05
N PHE A 23 -2.01 -2.93 3.09
CA PHE A 23 -3.26 -3.31 2.46
C PHE A 23 -3.06 -3.43 0.95
N LEU A 24 -3.38 -4.60 0.40
CA LEU A 24 -3.18 -4.90 -1.02
C LEU A 24 -4.37 -4.39 -1.85
N VAL A 25 -4.10 -3.59 -2.88
CA VAL A 25 -5.11 -2.92 -3.72
C VAL A 25 -5.00 -3.36 -5.18
N HIS A 26 -6.15 -3.70 -5.76
CA HIS A 26 -6.31 -4.06 -7.17
C HIS A 26 -7.00 -2.95 -7.99
N ASN A 27 -7.87 -2.16 -7.36
CA ASN A 27 -8.71 -1.19 -8.04
C ASN A 27 -8.94 0.08 -7.22
N VAL A 28 -9.46 1.12 -7.87
CA VAL A 28 -9.65 2.46 -7.26
C VAL A 28 -10.69 2.41 -6.12
N LYS A 29 -11.75 1.59 -6.25
CA LYS A 29 -12.80 1.47 -5.23
C LYS A 29 -12.28 0.92 -3.91
N GLN A 30 -11.29 0.02 -3.94
CA GLN A 30 -10.67 -0.52 -2.72
C GLN A 30 -9.88 0.54 -1.94
N LEU A 31 -9.47 1.66 -2.55
CA LEU A 31 -8.87 2.78 -1.83
C LEU A 31 -9.88 3.49 -0.92
N GLU A 32 -11.16 3.50 -1.28
CA GLU A 32 -12.19 4.22 -0.51
C GLU A 32 -12.44 3.57 0.85
N VAL A 33 -12.26 2.25 0.95
CA VAL A 33 -12.30 1.50 2.21
C VAL A 33 -11.24 2.02 3.20
N LEU A 34 -10.13 2.54 2.70
CA LEU A 34 -9.03 3.05 3.52
C LEU A 34 -9.14 4.52 3.90
N LEU A 35 -10.20 5.22 3.47
CA LEU A 35 -10.42 6.63 3.78
C LEU A 35 -10.32 6.90 5.29
N MET A 36 -10.97 6.05 6.09
CA MET A 36 -11.01 6.20 7.55
C MET A 36 -9.76 5.61 8.24
N CYS A 37 -9.04 4.71 7.55
CA CYS A 37 -7.96 3.92 8.13
C CYS A 37 -6.56 4.37 7.67
N ASN A 38 -6.43 5.57 7.09
CA ASN A 38 -5.18 6.07 6.48
C ASN A 38 -4.01 6.21 7.48
N ARG A 39 -4.28 6.33 8.79
CA ARG A 39 -3.26 6.45 9.85
C ARG A 39 -2.65 5.13 10.25
N SER A 40 -3.31 4.01 9.96
CA SER A 40 -2.87 2.68 10.37
C SER A 40 -2.41 1.84 9.18
N TYR A 41 -2.90 2.13 7.97
CA TYR A 41 -2.64 1.32 6.79
C TYR A 41 -1.94 2.10 5.68
N TRP A 42 -1.00 1.43 5.04
CA TRP A 42 -0.43 1.81 3.75
C TRP A 42 -0.94 0.90 2.66
N THR A 43 -1.06 1.45 1.46
CA THR A 43 -1.49 0.69 0.28
C THR A 43 -0.32 0.11 -0.49
N GLU A 44 -0.41 -1.19 -0.78
CA GLU A 44 0.44 -1.91 -1.72
C GLU A 44 -0.34 -2.16 -3.01
N PHE A 45 0.24 -1.80 -4.14
CA PHE A 45 -0.36 -2.13 -5.43
C PHE A 45 0.02 -3.53 -5.86
N THR A 46 -0.94 -4.26 -6.41
CA THR A 46 -0.68 -5.63 -6.87
C THR A 46 0.19 -5.63 -8.12
N HIS A 47 0.97 -6.69 -8.29
CA HIS A 47 1.80 -6.87 -9.47
C HIS A 47 1.00 -7.08 -10.77
N ASN A 48 -0.34 -7.21 -10.73
CA ASN A 48 -1.14 -7.37 -11.93
C ASN A 48 -1.65 -6.02 -12.50
N VAL A 49 -1.54 -4.92 -11.75
CA VAL A 49 -2.07 -3.62 -12.21
C VAL A 49 -1.23 -3.06 -13.35
N SER A 50 -1.83 -2.82 -14.52
CA SER A 50 -1.17 -2.17 -15.66
C SER A 50 -0.70 -0.75 -15.31
N SER A 51 0.31 -0.24 -16.03
CA SER A 51 0.86 1.11 -15.78
C SER A 51 -0.19 2.23 -15.89
N LYS A 52 -1.16 2.11 -16.80
CA LYS A 52 -2.26 3.07 -16.97
C LYS A 52 -3.16 3.11 -15.73
N ASN A 53 -3.58 1.94 -15.24
CA ASN A 53 -4.43 1.86 -14.05
C ASN A 53 -3.66 2.23 -12.78
N TYR A 54 -2.38 1.89 -12.75
CA TYR A 54 -1.49 2.24 -11.65
C TYR A 54 -1.43 3.76 -11.44
N LYS A 55 -1.31 4.54 -12.54
CA LYS A 55 -1.34 6.01 -12.46
C LYS A 55 -2.65 6.54 -11.88
N ALA A 56 -3.79 6.04 -12.36
CA ALA A 56 -5.11 6.46 -11.86
C ALA A 56 -5.31 6.13 -10.36
N ILE A 57 -4.85 4.95 -9.93
CA ILE A 57 -4.94 4.54 -8.52
C ILE A 57 -3.97 5.37 -7.66
N ALA A 58 -2.76 5.66 -8.14
CA ALA A 58 -1.80 6.51 -7.42
C ALA A 58 -2.30 7.96 -7.27
N GLU A 59 -2.88 8.54 -8.32
CA GLU A 59 -3.50 9.87 -8.27
C GLU A 59 -4.67 9.92 -7.29
N ARG A 60 -5.54 8.89 -7.29
CA ARG A 60 -6.62 8.80 -6.30
C ARG A 60 -6.10 8.62 -4.88
N ALA A 61 -5.06 7.80 -4.68
CA ALA A 61 -4.45 7.62 -3.36
C ALA A 61 -3.87 8.94 -2.82
N ALA A 62 -3.26 9.76 -3.69
CA ALA A 62 -2.77 11.08 -3.34
C ALA A 62 -3.91 12.04 -2.93
N GLN A 63 -5.04 12.04 -3.66
CA GLN A 63 -6.22 12.83 -3.30
C GLN A 63 -6.79 12.47 -1.92
N LEU A 64 -6.76 11.18 -1.58
CA LEU A 64 -7.27 10.66 -0.30
C LEU A 64 -6.24 10.70 0.83
N ALA A 65 -5.05 11.27 0.59
CA ALA A 65 -3.91 11.30 1.50
C ALA A 65 -3.51 9.89 2.04
N ILE A 66 -3.65 8.86 1.19
CA ILE A 66 -3.27 7.49 1.51
C ILE A 66 -1.81 7.27 1.09
N ARG A 67 -1.00 6.75 2.01
CA ARG A 67 0.41 6.44 1.75
C ARG A 67 0.56 5.13 0.98
N VAL A 68 1.33 5.18 -0.10
CA VAL A 68 1.68 4.02 -0.94
C VAL A 68 3.11 3.58 -0.63
N THR A 69 3.35 2.28 -0.44
CA THR A 69 4.69 1.71 -0.18
C THR A 69 5.67 1.89 -1.33
N ASN A 70 5.23 1.72 -2.57
CA ASN A 70 6.02 1.96 -3.76
C ASN A 70 5.20 2.85 -4.70
N PRO A 71 5.35 4.18 -4.67
CA PRO A 71 4.58 5.12 -5.49
C PRO A 71 5.09 5.27 -6.93
N ASN A 72 6.34 4.88 -7.19
CA ASN A 72 6.99 5.05 -8.50
C ASN A 72 7.02 3.76 -9.32
N ALA A 73 6.26 2.73 -8.92
CA ALA A 73 6.30 1.44 -9.60
C ALA A 73 5.73 1.57 -11.02
N ARG A 74 6.38 0.95 -12.01
CA ARG A 74 5.90 0.85 -13.40
C ARG A 74 5.74 2.18 -14.15
N LEU A 75 6.05 3.31 -13.52
CA LEU A 75 6.15 4.60 -14.17
C LEU A 75 7.57 4.73 -14.74
N ARG A 76 7.70 4.87 -16.06
CA ARG A 76 8.96 5.33 -16.65
C ARG A 76 9.21 6.74 -16.14
N ARG A 77 10.38 7.00 -15.54
CA ARG A 77 10.84 8.36 -15.23
C ARG A 77 10.77 9.17 -16.51
N LYS A 78 9.86 10.14 -16.59
CA LYS A 78 10.12 11.33 -17.39
C LYS A 78 11.06 12.17 -16.52
N ILE A 79 12.29 12.35 -16.99
CA ILE A 79 13.19 13.39 -16.50
C ILE A 79 12.52 14.71 -16.83
N ILE A 80 11.65 15.22 -15.97
CA ILE A 80 11.18 16.61 -16.00
C ILE A 80 11.02 17.06 -14.54
N GLN A 81 11.69 18.17 -14.25
CA GLN A 81 11.92 18.84 -12.96
C GLN A 81 10.65 19.12 -12.16
#